data_AF-A0A1W9MPR4-F1
#
_entry.id   AF-A0A1W9MPR4-F1
#
_cell.length_a   1.000
_cell.length_b   1.000
_cell.length_c   1.000
_cell.angle_alpha   90.00
_cell.angle_beta   90.00
_cell.angle_gamma   90.00
#
_symmetry.space_group_name_H-M   'P 1'
#
loop_
_entity.id
_entity.type
_entity.pdbx_description
1 polymer ?
#
loop_
_entity_poly.entity_id
_entity_poly.type
_entity_poly.pdbx_seq_one_letter_code
_entity_poly.pdbx_strand_id
1 'polypeptide(L)' 'IKEAVTESSTAIILVHNHPSGEPQPSQDDIEITNRIISACDIVGIKVLDHIIIGDSNYFSFCDEGLIKDK' A
#
# COMPACT_ATOMS: atom_id res chain seq x y z
N ILE A 1 11.54 -0.99 -1.04
CA ILE A 1 11.76 -2.31 -0.37
C ILE A 1 13.16 -2.40 0.20
N LYS A 2 14.20 -2.11 -0.59
CA LYS A 2 15.59 -2.04 -0.11
C LYS A 2 15.73 -1.21 1.18
N GLU A 3 15.06 -0.07 1.22
CA GLU A 3 15.03 0.85 2.36
C GLU A 3 14.39 0.17 3.57
N ALA A 4 13.20 -0.43 3.41
CA ALA A 4 12.53 -1.17 4.47
C ALA A 4 13.40 -2.30 5.06
N VAL A 5 14.16 -3.01 4.22
CA VAL A 5 15.13 -4.03 4.67
C VAL A 5 16.30 -3.40 5.43
N THR A 6 16.87 -2.32 4.89
CA THR A 6 18.01 -1.61 5.50
C THR A 6 17.65 -1.06 6.87
N GLU A 7 16.45 -0.52 7.01
CA GLU A 7 15.92 0.03 8.26
C GLU A 7 15.38 -1.04 9.22
N SER A 8 15.55 -2.34 8.91
CA SER A 8 15.03 -3.45 9.72
C SER A 8 13.53 -3.33 10.01
N SER A 9 12.76 -2.83 9.05
CA SER A 9 11.32 -2.60 9.20
C SER A 9 10.58 -3.93 9.30
N THR A 10 9.71 -4.08 10.31
CA THR A 10 8.81 -5.23 10.43
C THR A 10 7.63 -5.14 9.47
N ALA A 11 7.22 -3.93 9.12
CA ALA A 11 6.12 -3.67 8.21
C ALA A 11 6.23 -2.28 7.57
N ILE A 12 5.47 -2.04 6.49
CA ILE A 12 5.36 -0.76 5.80
C ILE A 12 3.90 -0.43 5.49
N ILE A 13 3.62 0.86 5.28
CA ILE A 13 2.38 1.38 4.68
C ILE A 13 2.76 2.12 3.41
N LEU A 14 2.04 1.87 2.33
CA LEU A 14 2.17 2.62 1.08
C LEU A 14 1.23 3.81 1.12
N VAL A 15 1.69 4.96 0.63
CA VAL A 15 0.86 6.17 0.53
C VAL A 15 1.18 6.91 -0.77
N HIS A 16 0.16 7.31 -1.51
CA HIS A 16 0.27 8.33 -2.54
C HIS A 16 -0.98 9.19 -2.58
N ASN A 17 -0.90 10.31 -3.28
CA ASN A 17 -2.03 11.22 -3.45
C ASN A 17 -2.57 11.15 -4.89
N HIS A 18 -3.87 11.32 -5.04
CA HIS A 18 -4.50 11.60 -6.34
C HIS A 18 -4.75 13.10 -6.45
N PRO A 19 -3.99 13.85 -7.27
CA PRO A 19 -4.20 15.30 -7.43
C PRO A 19 -5.57 15.68 -7.99
N SER A 20 -6.33 14.72 -8.51
CA SER A 20 -7.72 14.88 -8.93
C SER A 20 -8.70 15.04 -7.76
N GLY A 21 -8.28 14.72 -6.53
CA GLY A 21 -9.12 14.73 -5.33
C GLY A 21 -9.90 13.44 -5.09
N GLU A 22 -9.99 12.54 -6.08
CA GLU A 22 -10.70 11.26 -5.99
C GLU A 22 -9.75 10.11 -5.61
N PRO A 23 -9.87 9.50 -4.42
CA PRO A 23 -8.90 8.51 -3.93
C PRO A 23 -9.18 7.08 -4.45
N GLN A 24 -10.18 6.88 -5.30
CA GLN A 24 -10.49 5.55 -5.81
C GLN A 24 -9.28 5.00 -6.62
N PRO A 25 -8.79 3.79 -6.31
CA PRO A 25 -7.60 3.25 -6.95
C PRO A 25 -7.84 2.99 -8.43
N SER A 26 -6.83 3.26 -9.23
CA SER A 26 -6.74 2.76 -10.60
C SER A 26 -6.38 1.27 -10.63
N GLN A 27 -6.52 0.65 -11.80
CA GLN A 27 -6.04 -0.71 -12.00
C GLN A 27 -4.52 -0.83 -11.76
N ASP A 28 -3.76 0.19 -12.16
CA ASP A 28 -2.31 0.24 -11.97
C ASP A 28 -1.95 0.30 -10.47
N ASP A 29 -2.72 1.03 -9.66
CA ASP A 29 -2.55 1.08 -8.21
C ASP A 29 -2.74 -0.31 -7.59
N ILE A 30 -3.77 -1.05 -8.02
CA ILE A 30 -4.03 -2.41 -7.55
C ILE A 30 -2.89 -3.35 -7.94
N GLU A 31 -2.43 -3.28 -9.18
CA GLU A 31 -1.37 -4.14 -9.70
C GLU A 31 -0.04 -3.87 -9.00
N ILE A 32 0.34 -2.61 -8.82
CA ILE A 32 1.59 -2.26 -8.14
C ILE A 32 1.55 -2.64 -6.67
N THR A 33 0.41 -2.46 -5.99
CA THR A 33 0.20 -2.88 -4.61
C THR A 33 0.44 -4.37 -4.45
N ASN A 34 -0.18 -5.19 -5.31
CA ASN A 34 -0.01 -6.64 -5.29
C ASN A 34 1.44 -7.07 -5.54
N ARG A 35 2.14 -6.39 -6.45
CA ARG A 35 3.57 -6.64 -6.72
C ARG A 35 4.44 -6.29 -5.51
N ILE A 36 4.17 -5.17 -4.84
CA ILE A 36 4.90 -4.77 -3.64
C ILE A 36 4.64 -5.75 -2.50
N ILE A 37 3.38 -6.13 -2.25
CA ILE A 37 3.03 -7.16 -1.26
C ILE A 37 3.81 -8.44 -1.52
N SER A 38 3.80 -8.93 -2.75
CA SER A 38 4.50 -10.17 -3.13
C SER A 38 6.02 -10.07 -2.89
N ALA A 39 6.62 -8.91 -3.18
CA ALA A 39 8.05 -8.70 -2.98
C ALA A 39 8.41 -8.53 -1.49
N CYS A 40 7.55 -7.88 -0.71
CA CYS A 40 7.70 -7.73 0.73
C CYS A 40 7.56 -9.07 1.48
N ASP A 41 6.64 -9.94 1.03
CA ASP A 41 6.45 -11.30 1.58
C ASP A 41 7.72 -12.16 1.47
N ILE A 42 8.45 -12.07 0.34
CA ILE A 42 9.71 -12.79 0.12
C ILE A 42 10.77 -12.43 1.17
N VAL A 43 10.80 -11.17 1.62
CA VAL A 43 11.79 -10.67 2.59
C VAL A 43 11.23 -10.61 4.02
N GLY A 44 10.02 -11.12 4.26
CA GLY A 44 9.40 -11.17 5.58
C GLY A 44 8.94 -9.82 6.13
N ILE A 45 8.68 -8.82 5.26
CA ILE A 45 8.15 -7.51 5.64
C ILE A 45 6.65 -7.49 5.32
N LYS A 46 5.81 -7.08 6.28
CA LYS A 46 4.37 -6.93 6.03
C LYS A 46 4.05 -5.61 5.33
N VAL A 47 3.08 -5.61 4.43
CA VAL A 47 2.42 -4.38 3.96
C VAL A 47 1.10 -4.27 4.71
N LEU A 48 0.97 -3.29 5.59
CA LEU A 48 -0.21 -3.14 6.45
C LEU A 48 -1.36 -2.49 5.69
N ASP A 49 -1.05 -1.50 4.86
CA ASP A 49 -2.05 -0.78 4.10
C ASP A 49 -1.43 -0.11 2.87
N HIS A 50 -2.30 0.26 1.95
CA HIS A 50 -2.03 1.25 0.91
C HIS A 50 -3.11 2.32 0.99
N ILE A 51 -2.70 3.54 1.33
CA ILE A 51 -3.60 4.67 1.52
C ILE A 51 -3.46 5.63 0.34
N ILE A 52 -4.55 5.86 -0.38
CA ILE A 52 -4.64 6.88 -1.42
C ILE A 52 -5.31 8.12 -0.83
N ILE A 53 -4.62 9.25 -0.83
CA ILE A 53 -5.13 10.51 -0.28
C ILE A 53 -5.80 11.34 -1.38
N GLY A 54 -7.06 11.72 -1.17
CA GLY A 54 -7.81 12.68 -1.97
C GLY A 54 -7.91 14.04 -1.26
N ASP A 55 -8.90 14.86 -1.63
CA ASP A 55 -9.03 16.23 -1.10
C ASP A 55 -9.44 16.26 0.38
N SER A 56 -10.50 15.53 0.73
CA SER A 56 -11.06 15.47 2.09
C SER A 56 -11.48 14.06 2.48
N ASN A 57 -10.95 13.08 1.75
CA ASN A 57 -11.18 11.66 1.92
C ASN A 57 -9.89 10.88 1.60
N TYR A 58 -9.95 9.59 1.87
CA TYR A 58 -8.89 8.66 1.52
C TYR A 58 -9.53 7.32 1.14
N PHE A 59 -8.73 6.48 0.49
CA PHE A 59 -9.05 5.08 0.26
C PHE A 59 -7.99 4.23 0.96
N SER A 60 -8.42 3.30 1.82
CA SER A 60 -7.55 2.32 2.46
C SER A 60 -7.79 0.96 1.83
N PHE A 61 -6.73 0.35 1.29
CA PHE A 61 -6.81 -1.00 0.75
C PHE A 61 -7.10 -2.03 1.85
N CYS A 62 -6.67 -1.78 3.08
CA CYS A 62 -6.98 -2.61 4.24
C CYS A 62 -8.46 -2.53 4.61
N ASP A 63 -9.02 -1.32 4.73
CA ASP A 63 -10.44 -1.12 5.08
C ASP A 63 -11.37 -1.77 4.04
N GLU A 64 -10.97 -1.74 2.76
CA GLU A 64 -11.71 -2.32 1.64
C GLU A 64 -11.43 -3.83 1.43
N GLY A 65 -10.60 -4.44 2.30
CA GLY A 65 -10.29 -5.88 2.28
C GLY A 65 -9.44 -6.34 1.09
N LEU A 66 -8.82 -5.40 0.36
CA LEU A 66 -7.87 -5.67 -0.73
C LEU A 66 -6.50 -6.09 -0.19
N ILE A 67 -6.15 -5.64 1.01
CA ILE A 67 -5.05 -6.17 1.81
C ILE A 67 -5.65 -6.93 2.99
N LYS A 68 -5.14 -8.14 3.26
CA LYS A 68 -5.61 -8.98 4.36
C LYS A 68 -4.58 -8.98 5.47
N ASP A 69 -5.03 -8.76 6.70
CA ASP A 69 -4.27 -9.12 7.89
C ASP A 69 -4.15 -10.65 7.95
N LYS A 70 -2.92 -11.15 7.77
CA LYS A 70 -2.54 -12.53 8.06
C LYS A 70 -1.87 -12.64 9.43
#